data_AF-A0A521VAX0-F1
#
_entry.id   AF-A0A521VAX0-F1
#
_cell.length_a   1.000
_cell.length_b   1.000
_cell.length_c   1.000
_cell.angle_alpha   90.00
_cell.angle_beta   90.00
_cell.angle_gamma   90.00
#
_symmetry.space_group_name_H-M   'P 1'
#
loop_
_entity.id
_entity.type
_entity.pdbx_description
1 polymer ?
#
loop_
_entity_poly.entity_id
_entity_poly.type
_entity_poly.pdbx_seq_one_letter_code
_entity_poly.pdbx_strand_id
1 'polypeptide(L)'
;MMGETVPKQTNFVALGKVQTDAWGIPQLRISIEHDDNDEKMIQDFFGQFTEMYRKAGFTDIQTRDSKQAPGLDIHEMGGVRMGNDPTTSLLNKWNQLHACPNVYVTDGACMTSFSTQNPSLTFMALTARAANHAVEELKREG
;
A
#
# COMPACT_ATOMS: atom_id res chain seq x y z
N MET A 1 10.38 -10.53 3.13
CA MET A 1 9.28 -11.24 3.82
C MET A 1 8.13 -11.34 2.84
N MET A 2 7.32 -12.40 2.85
CA MET A 2 6.02 -12.40 2.17
C MET A 2 4.92 -12.26 3.23
N GLY A 3 4.57 -11.02 3.55
CA GLY A 3 3.64 -10.69 4.64
C GLY A 3 3.14 -9.26 4.53
N GLU A 4 2.12 -8.94 5.31
CA GLU A 4 1.52 -7.60 5.37
C GLU A 4 2.10 -6.82 6.56
N THR A 5 2.38 -5.53 6.35
CA THR A 5 2.55 -4.56 7.44
C THR A 5 1.21 -3.90 7.74
N VAL A 6 0.79 -3.95 9.01
CA VAL A 6 -0.55 -3.46 9.40
C VAL A 6 -0.61 -1.93 9.24
N PRO A 7 -1.65 -1.36 8.61
CA PRO A 7 -1.82 0.09 8.50
C PRO A 7 -1.88 0.76 9.87
N LYS A 8 -1.04 1.78 10.08
CA LYS A 8 -0.95 2.55 11.34
C LYS A 8 -1.08 4.03 11.06
N GLN A 9 -1.80 4.75 11.91
CA GLN A 9 -1.93 6.22 11.79
C GLN A 9 -0.58 6.95 11.95
N THR A 10 0.35 6.37 12.71
CA THR A 10 1.73 6.86 12.87
C THR A 10 2.56 6.72 11.59
N ASN A 11 2.11 5.88 10.65
CA ASN A 11 2.78 5.69 9.37
C ASN A 11 2.21 6.67 8.35
N PHE A 12 3.05 7.60 7.88
CA PHE A 12 2.60 8.64 6.96
C PHE A 12 3.70 9.11 6.01
N VAL A 13 3.24 9.73 4.91
CA VAL A 13 4.04 10.56 4.03
C VAL A 13 3.44 11.97 4.02
N ALA A 14 4.28 12.98 4.06
CA ALA A 14 3.87 14.38 4.01
C ALA A 14 4.87 15.20 3.19
N LEU A 15 4.46 16.36 2.70
CA LEU A 15 5.39 17.31 2.10
C LEU A 15 6.27 17.96 3.17
N GLY A 16 7.57 18.02 2.90
CA GLY A 16 8.55 18.75 3.68
C GLY A 16 8.33 20.26 3.55
N LYS A 17 8.78 21.02 4.55
CA LYS A 17 8.54 22.48 4.63
C LYS A 17 9.72 23.35 4.19
N VAL A 18 10.89 22.74 3.99
CA VAL A 18 12.16 23.48 3.86
C VAL A 18 12.88 23.10 2.59
N GLN A 19 13.10 21.80 2.38
CA GLN A 19 13.87 21.31 1.25
C GLN A 19 12.95 21.03 0.07
N THR A 20 13.41 21.42 -1.11
CA THR A 20 12.83 21.07 -2.40
C THR A 20 13.83 20.22 -3.19
N ASP A 21 13.32 19.46 -4.15
CA ASP A 21 14.17 18.76 -5.12
C ASP A 21 14.68 19.71 -6.22
N ALA A 22 15.37 19.15 -7.22
CA ALA A 22 15.95 19.91 -8.33
C ALA A 22 14.90 20.64 -9.19
N TRP A 23 13.62 20.32 -9.05
CA TRP A 23 12.51 20.90 -9.81
C TRP A 23 11.62 21.81 -8.94
N GLY A 24 12.03 22.10 -7.71
CA GLY A 24 11.28 22.96 -6.79
C GLY A 24 10.11 22.26 -6.10
N ILE A 25 9.99 20.93 -6.20
CA ILE A 25 8.94 20.17 -5.53
C ILE A 25 9.37 19.92 -4.08
N PRO A 26 8.51 20.16 -3.08
CA PRO A 26 8.84 19.86 -1.69
C PRO A 26 9.22 18.38 -1.49
N GLN A 27 10.38 18.13 -0.87
CA GLN A 27 10.82 16.78 -0.57
C GLN A 27 9.85 16.08 0.38
N LEU A 28 9.73 14.75 0.28
CA LEU A 28 8.86 13.97 1.16
C LEU A 28 9.45 13.84 2.56
N ARG A 29 8.60 13.96 3.57
CA ARG A 29 8.83 13.51 4.95
C ARG A 29 8.07 12.21 5.14
N ILE A 30 8.81 11.13 5.37
CA ILE A 30 8.26 9.79 5.56
C ILE A 30 8.48 9.38 7.01
N SER A 31 7.44 8.83 7.63
CA SER A 31 7.47 8.25 8.98
C SER A 31 6.93 6.84 8.85
N ILE A 32 7.80 5.83 8.79
CA ILE A 32 7.44 4.41 8.67
C ILE A 32 8.51 3.61 9.39
N GLU A 33 8.09 2.63 10.19
CA GLU A 33 8.96 1.70 10.88
C GLU A 33 8.28 0.33 11.00
N HIS A 34 9.09 -0.74 11.04
CA HIS A 34 8.61 -2.07 11.43
C HIS A 34 8.39 -2.11 12.94
N ASP A 35 7.37 -2.82 13.40
CA ASP A 35 7.15 -3.08 14.83
C ASP A 35 7.26 -4.56 15.19
N ASP A 36 6.91 -4.88 16.43
CA ASP A 36 6.89 -6.24 16.96
C ASP A 36 6.03 -7.22 16.13
N ASN A 37 4.94 -6.74 15.51
CA ASN A 37 4.12 -7.60 14.65
C ASN A 37 4.85 -7.92 13.35
N ASP A 38 5.49 -6.91 12.75
CA ASP A 38 6.27 -7.07 11.52
C ASP A 38 7.46 -8.03 11.77
N GLU A 39 8.16 -7.91 12.90
CA GLU A 39 9.23 -8.85 13.29
C GLU A 39 8.71 -10.28 13.52
N LYS A 40 7.54 -10.45 14.16
CA LYS A 40 6.91 -11.77 14.30
C LYS A 40 6.54 -12.37 12.95
N MET A 41 6.06 -11.56 12.01
CA MET A 41 5.76 -11.99 10.65
C MET A 41 7.02 -12.44 9.89
N ILE A 42 8.18 -11.81 10.11
CA ILE A 42 9.46 -12.26 9.56
C ILE A 42 9.82 -13.65 10.10
N GLN A 43 9.69 -13.86 11.40
CA GLN A 43 10.00 -15.15 12.03
C GLN A 43 9.07 -16.27 11.56
N ASP A 44 7.76 -15.99 11.45
CA ASP A 44 6.81 -16.96 10.91
C ASP A 44 7.12 -17.28 9.45
N PHE A 45 7.38 -16.27 8.61
CA PHE A 45 7.81 -16.47 7.22
C PHE A 45 9.00 -17.43 7.11
N PHE A 46 10.04 -17.27 7.94
CA PHE A 46 11.17 -18.19 7.96
C PHE A 46 10.79 -19.60 8.42
N GLY A 47 9.95 -19.71 9.45
CA GLY A 47 9.44 -21.00 9.93
C GLY A 47 8.68 -21.77 8.86
N GLN A 48 7.69 -21.12 8.24
CA GLN A 48 6.83 -21.72 7.21
C GLN A 48 7.64 -22.14 5.97
N PHE A 49 8.50 -21.27 5.45
CA PHE A 49 9.30 -21.61 4.26
C PHE A 49 10.30 -22.73 4.54
N THR A 50 10.92 -22.73 5.73
CA THR A 50 11.83 -23.82 6.13
C THR A 50 11.10 -25.16 6.21
N GLU A 51 9.89 -25.18 6.78
CA GLU A 51 9.07 -26.39 6.85
C GLU A 51 8.65 -26.86 5.45
N MET A 52 8.19 -25.96 4.59
CA MET A 52 7.83 -26.27 3.20
C MET A 52 9.01 -26.86 2.43
N TYR A 53 10.19 -26.25 2.52
CA TYR A 53 11.39 -26.75 1.84
C TYR A 53 11.84 -28.10 2.38
N ARG A 54 11.79 -28.32 3.70
CA ARG A 54 12.08 -29.63 4.28
C ARG A 54 11.13 -30.71 3.75
N LYS A 55 9.82 -30.42 3.67
CA LYS A 55 8.82 -31.35 3.12
C LYS A 55 9.01 -31.61 1.63
N ALA A 56 9.52 -30.63 0.89
CA ALA A 56 9.91 -30.79 -0.52
C ALA A 56 11.23 -31.56 -0.72
N GLY A 57 11.91 -31.96 0.36
CA GLY A 57 13.14 -32.77 0.32
C GLY A 57 14.45 -31.98 0.26
N PHE A 58 14.41 -30.65 0.43
CA PHE A 58 15.62 -29.84 0.49
C PHE A 58 16.37 -30.04 1.81
N THR A 59 17.70 -30.01 1.75
CA THR A 59 18.63 -30.09 2.89
C THR A 59 19.50 -28.84 2.98
N ASP A 60 20.14 -28.61 4.14
CA ASP A 60 21.00 -27.43 4.39
C ASP A 60 20.29 -26.07 4.16
N ILE A 61 19.09 -25.95 4.73
CA ILE A 61 18.26 -24.73 4.60
C ILE A 61 18.82 -23.66 5.56
N GLN A 62 19.17 -22.50 5.00
CA GLN A 62 19.65 -21.34 5.73
C GLN A 62 18.66 -20.18 5.58
N THR A 63 18.37 -19.50 6.68
CA THR A 63 17.52 -18.29 6.68
C THR A 63 18.40 -17.05 6.83
N ARG A 64 17.99 -15.94 6.21
CA ARG A 64 18.69 -14.66 6.32
C ARG A 64 17.69 -13.53 6.37
N ASP A 65 17.78 -12.74 7.43
CA ASP A 65 17.13 -11.45 7.51
C ASP A 65 18.06 -10.36 6.96
N SER A 66 17.63 -9.66 5.91
CA SER A 66 18.40 -8.58 5.30
C SER A 66 18.34 -7.28 6.11
N LYS A 67 17.44 -7.18 7.12
CA LYS A 67 17.19 -5.97 7.92
C LYS A 67 17.01 -4.71 7.06
N GLN A 68 16.37 -4.88 5.91
CA GLN A 68 16.08 -3.79 4.98
C GLN A 68 15.09 -2.80 5.59
N ALA A 69 15.31 -1.51 5.30
CA ALA A 69 14.38 -0.47 5.68
C ALA A 69 13.05 -0.60 4.92
N PRO A 70 11.93 -0.15 5.51
CA PRO A 70 10.65 -0.06 4.80
C PRO A 70 10.75 0.74 3.49
N GLY A 71 10.01 0.31 2.46
CA GLY A 71 9.98 0.95 1.13
C GLY A 71 10.88 0.31 0.08
N LEU A 72 11.78 -0.61 0.45
CA LEU A 72 12.64 -1.29 -0.52
C LEU A 72 11.93 -2.37 -1.35
N ASP A 73 10.70 -2.73 -0.98
CA ASP A 73 9.83 -3.63 -1.75
C ASP A 73 8.95 -2.89 -2.78
N ILE A 74 9.12 -1.56 -2.93
CA ILE A 74 8.54 -0.71 -4.00
C ILE A 74 7.02 -0.82 -4.20
N HIS A 75 6.30 -1.09 -3.12
CA HIS A 75 4.85 -1.19 -3.11
C HIS A 75 4.26 -0.26 -2.04
N GLU A 76 4.45 1.04 -2.17
CA GLU A 76 3.88 2.01 -1.23
C GLU A 76 2.37 2.17 -1.45
N MET A 77 1.58 2.04 -0.38
CA MET A 77 0.12 1.97 -0.46
C MET A 77 -0.57 2.69 0.69
N GLY A 78 -1.81 3.14 0.46
CA GLY A 78 -2.73 3.66 1.49
C GLY A 78 -2.66 5.15 1.83
N GLY A 79 -1.86 5.94 1.11
CA GLY A 79 -1.76 7.39 1.32
C GLY A 79 -3.06 8.17 1.08
N VAL A 80 -3.99 7.64 0.28
CA VAL A 80 -5.29 8.24 -0.03
C VAL A 80 -6.37 7.14 0.03
N ARG A 81 -6.44 6.43 1.16
CA ARG A 81 -7.28 5.23 1.29
C ARG A 81 -8.77 5.46 1.03
N MET A 82 -9.41 4.42 0.50
CA MET A 82 -10.87 4.30 0.43
C MET A 82 -11.51 4.08 1.81
N GLY A 83 -12.77 4.50 1.96
CA GLY A 83 -13.60 4.24 3.13
C GLY A 83 -15.00 4.82 2.99
N ASN A 84 -15.88 4.45 3.91
CA ASN A 84 -17.28 4.91 3.90
C ASN A 84 -17.47 6.27 4.60
N ASP A 85 -16.54 6.66 5.46
CA ASP A 85 -16.63 7.85 6.30
C ASP A 85 -15.61 8.90 5.82
N PRO A 86 -16.06 10.10 5.37
CA PRO A 86 -15.18 11.15 4.86
C PRO A 86 -14.28 11.78 5.93
N THR A 87 -14.55 11.53 7.23
CA THR A 87 -13.68 12.01 8.32
C THR A 87 -12.48 11.09 8.55
N THR A 88 -12.53 9.86 8.05
CA THR A 88 -11.50 8.83 8.24
C THR A 88 -10.94 8.28 6.92
N SER A 89 -11.45 8.72 5.77
CA SER A 89 -10.99 8.31 4.44
C SER A 89 -11.15 9.45 3.44
N LEU A 90 -10.29 9.49 2.42
CA LEU A 90 -10.34 10.53 1.40
C LEU A 90 -11.19 10.11 0.20
N LEU A 91 -11.19 8.81 -0.12
CA LEU A 91 -11.96 8.25 -1.23
C LEU A 91 -13.17 7.48 -0.72
N ASN A 92 -14.25 7.51 -1.49
CA ASN A 92 -15.36 6.57 -1.32
C ASN A 92 -15.04 5.20 -1.96
N LYS A 93 -16.03 4.30 -1.97
CA LYS A 93 -15.90 2.94 -2.52
C LYS A 93 -15.55 2.87 -4.02
N TRP A 94 -15.66 3.97 -4.77
CA TRP A 94 -15.44 4.07 -6.21
C TRP A 94 -14.11 4.72 -6.58
N ASN A 95 -13.19 4.88 -5.62
CA ASN A 95 -11.93 5.60 -5.82
C ASN A 95 -12.10 7.10 -6.08
N GLN A 96 -13.28 7.65 -5.80
CA GLN A 96 -13.64 9.06 -6.00
C GLN A 96 -13.44 9.83 -4.69
N LEU A 97 -12.89 11.06 -4.73
CA LEU A 97 -12.77 11.89 -3.54
C LEU A 97 -14.15 12.25 -2.98
N HIS A 98 -14.34 12.08 -1.67
CA HIS A 98 -15.58 12.50 -1.00
C HIS A 98 -15.86 13.99 -1.17
N ALA A 99 -14.81 14.82 -1.10
CA ALA A 99 -14.91 16.28 -1.20
C ALA A 99 -14.95 16.80 -2.65
N CYS A 100 -14.64 15.96 -3.65
CA CYS A 100 -14.48 16.38 -5.03
C CYS A 100 -14.91 15.26 -6.01
N PRO A 101 -16.21 15.17 -6.35
CA PRO A 101 -16.76 14.04 -7.10
C PRO A 101 -16.17 13.83 -8.51
N ASN A 102 -15.54 14.83 -9.11
CA ASN A 102 -14.90 14.69 -10.43
C ASN A 102 -13.42 14.28 -10.36
N VAL A 103 -12.89 13.95 -9.17
CA VAL A 103 -11.49 13.54 -8.98
C VAL A 103 -11.42 12.11 -8.44
N TYR A 104 -10.57 11.30 -9.08
CA TYR A 104 -10.37 9.89 -8.76
C TYR A 104 -8.89 9.58 -8.50
N VAL A 105 -8.62 8.63 -7.59
CA VAL A 105 -7.28 8.13 -7.27
C VAL A 105 -7.29 6.60 -7.31
N THR A 106 -6.54 6.01 -8.23
CA THR A 106 -6.70 4.60 -8.63
C THR A 106 -5.41 3.77 -8.56
N ASP A 107 -4.32 4.37 -8.09
CA ASP A 107 -3.04 3.71 -7.85
C ASP A 107 -2.96 3.08 -6.43
N GLY A 108 -1.76 2.69 -5.98
CA GLY A 108 -1.56 2.10 -4.66
C GLY A 108 -2.03 2.97 -3.49
N ALA A 109 -2.13 4.30 -3.66
CA ALA A 109 -2.58 5.18 -2.60
C ALA A 109 -4.02 4.88 -2.17
N CYS A 110 -4.87 4.34 -3.05
CA CYS A 110 -6.27 4.06 -2.74
C CYS A 110 -6.49 2.86 -1.82
N MET A 111 -5.49 1.99 -1.67
CA MET A 111 -5.61 0.73 -0.93
C MET A 111 -5.83 0.95 0.56
N THR A 112 -6.63 0.07 1.19
CA THR A 112 -6.88 0.11 2.64
C THR A 112 -5.98 -0.85 3.42
N SER A 113 -5.36 -1.81 2.73
CA SER A 113 -4.53 -2.89 3.27
C SER A 113 -3.56 -3.36 2.19
N PHE A 114 -2.45 -3.97 2.61
CA PHE A 114 -1.35 -4.36 1.75
C PHE A 114 -1.46 -5.78 1.21
N SER A 115 -2.12 -6.70 1.93
CA SER A 115 -2.10 -8.14 1.64
C SER A 115 -0.67 -8.69 1.51
N THR A 116 -0.48 -9.84 0.86
CA THR A 116 0.83 -10.51 0.73
C THR A 116 1.30 -10.71 -0.71
N GLN A 117 0.54 -10.22 -1.70
CA GLN A 117 0.80 -10.40 -3.13
C GLN A 117 1.18 -9.09 -3.79
N ASN A 118 1.87 -9.17 -4.93
CA ASN A 118 2.18 -7.99 -5.75
C ASN A 118 0.88 -7.30 -6.19
N PRO A 119 0.72 -5.99 -5.97
CA PRO A 119 -0.59 -5.35 -5.97
C PRO A 119 -1.02 -4.81 -7.36
N SER A 120 -0.14 -4.82 -8.37
CA SER A 120 -0.36 -4.15 -9.66
C SER A 120 -1.65 -4.60 -10.37
N LEU A 121 -1.95 -5.91 -10.38
CA LEU A 121 -3.18 -6.42 -10.99
C LEU A 121 -4.44 -5.90 -10.27
N THR A 122 -4.37 -5.76 -8.96
CA THR A 122 -5.46 -5.18 -8.17
C THR A 122 -5.64 -3.69 -8.49
N PHE A 123 -4.55 -2.92 -8.67
CA PHE A 123 -4.64 -1.52 -9.10
C PHE A 123 -5.30 -1.39 -10.47
N MET A 124 -4.94 -2.25 -11.42
CA MET A 124 -5.57 -2.28 -12.75
C MET A 124 -7.07 -2.56 -12.67
N ALA A 125 -7.47 -3.54 -11.85
CA ALA A 125 -8.89 -3.85 -11.65
C ALA A 125 -9.66 -2.68 -11.01
N LEU A 126 -9.09 -2.04 -9.98
CA LEU A 126 -9.68 -0.86 -9.33
C LEU A 126 -9.77 0.33 -10.30
N THR A 127 -8.73 0.54 -11.11
CA THR A 127 -8.70 1.58 -12.14
C THR A 127 -9.80 1.37 -13.17
N ALA A 128 -9.95 0.15 -13.70
CA ALA A 128 -11.00 -0.15 -14.68
C ALA A 128 -12.41 0.07 -14.09
N ARG A 129 -12.63 -0.35 -12.84
CA ARG A 129 -13.90 -0.12 -12.12
C ARG A 129 -14.19 1.37 -11.92
N ALA A 130 -13.20 2.14 -11.48
CA ALA A 130 -13.34 3.57 -11.23
C ALA A 130 -13.58 4.36 -12.53
N ALA A 131 -12.86 4.03 -13.60
CA ALA A 131 -13.06 4.64 -14.91
C ALA A 131 -14.46 4.37 -15.46
N ASN A 132 -14.95 3.13 -15.35
CA ASN A 132 -16.32 2.79 -15.74
C ASN A 132 -17.35 3.60 -14.93
N HIS A 133 -17.16 3.70 -13.60
CA HIS A 133 -18.02 4.52 -12.76
C HIS A 133 -18.01 5.99 -13.19
N ALA A 134 -16.83 6.58 -13.41
CA ALA A 134 -16.70 7.97 -13.84
C ALA A 134 -17.45 8.25 -15.16
N VAL A 135 -17.36 7.33 -16.14
CA VAL A 135 -18.08 7.45 -17.41
C VAL A 135 -19.60 7.37 -17.23
N GLU A 136 -20.09 6.48 -16.36
CA GLU A 136 -21.52 6.39 -16.08
C GLU A 136 -22.05 7.61 -15.33
N GLU A 137 -21.29 8.20 -14.41
CA GLU A 137 -21.66 9.45 -13.75
C GLU A 137 -21.73 10.61 -14.75
N LEU A 138 -20.75 10.73 -15.66
CA LEU A 138 -20.78 11.75 -16.71
C LEU A 138 -22.01 11.65 -17.61
N LYS A 139 -22.48 10.43 -17.92
CA LYS A 139 -23.70 10.23 -18.72
C LYS A 139 -24.99 10.59 -17.97
N ARG A 140 -24.98 10.63 -16.64
CA ARG A 140 -26.15 11.01 -15.82
C ARG A 140 -26.31 12.52 -15.71
N GLU A 141 -25.22 13.26 -15.86
CA GLU A 141 -25.20 14.72 -15.79
C GLU A 141 -25.61 15.40 -17.12
N GLY A 142 -25.66 14.65 -18.23
CA GLY A 142 -26.09 15.12 -19.56
C GLY A 142 -27.49 14.67 -19.93
#